data_AF-A0A3N9MN78-F1
#
_entry.id   AF-A0A3N9MN78-F1
#
_cell.length_a   1.000
_cell.length_b   1.000
_cell.length_c   1.000
_cell.angle_alpha   90.00
_cell.angle_beta   90.00
_cell.angle_gamma   90.00
#
_symmetry.space_group_name_H-M   'P 1'
#
loop_
_entity.id
_entity.type
_entity.pdbx_description
1 polymer ?
#
loop_
_entity_poly.entity_id
_entity_poly.type
_entity_poly.pdbx_seq_one_letter_code
_entity_poly.pdbx_strand_id
1 'polypeptide(L)'
;FLSMHHAYNITGYYEAVPKTNDPKLQMLYGQQGKEKNENLWLAKHKEIIDMYKPDIVYQDFNLHLISQPVLLGFLSYYYNKANEWNKEVVATYKDGLNSKCAVLDYERGGPPDITENYWLTDDAISSSSWSYTKGIAYYSKKQVLHAFIDRISKKGNMILNISPRADGSIPQEQKDILLSMGSWLKKYGEAVYSTRAWEKYGEGPTKMGATHGIMGAPIEGTANDFRFTKSKDNTTLYVFLLGWEKDQREILLKSLSYERINLKNLKSIELINGEAGKYLPLTYKQDTTALKIKLPKRSFEDMAYVIKLNFEGIIPPFDNYVELNDTPYYHIVPGENNGKLVLGSDLTLTNKRKVHSNQWKLEATGKGVYKILNRENNRDVLEFNVSDKKLLISNFNGKENQYWKIDDARNGVYIISNKQFPEMILSVNDPVSEGSKVELLKLEPTVSNKWMLREVCELKQEAFKQNIIPGVIEAEDYDRGCPEDVYHDSDEINQGGNYRPNEGVDIDKCSKGGYTIGWISAGEWLTYTVDVNKTAAYRISFQTATISDNAKMHIECNDENKTGIIPIPNTAGFQNWTVIEKTIELETGRQILKIVFDGGPFNLDKMVFEEIDQ
;
A
#
# COMPACT_ATOMS: atom_id res chain seq x y z
N PHE A 1 20.44 -19.52 -4.80
CA PHE A 1 19.03 -19.16 -4.57
C PHE A 1 18.19 -20.41 -4.68
N LEU A 2 17.28 -20.64 -3.74
CA LEU A 2 16.39 -21.79 -3.69
C LEU A 2 15.02 -21.35 -3.18
N SER A 3 13.94 -21.74 -3.86
CA SER A 3 12.55 -21.39 -3.51
C SER A 3 11.82 -22.56 -2.88
N MET A 4 11.21 -22.35 -1.71
CA MET A 4 10.50 -23.37 -0.95
C MET A 4 9.05 -22.93 -0.66
N HIS A 5 8.08 -23.76 -1.06
CA HIS A 5 6.64 -23.46 -0.98
C HIS A 5 5.86 -24.49 -0.16
N HIS A 6 6.55 -25.39 0.54
CA HIS A 6 5.95 -26.58 1.14
C HIS A 6 5.26 -26.34 2.49
N ALA A 7 5.16 -25.10 2.96
CA ALA A 7 4.25 -24.74 4.06
C ALA A 7 2.79 -24.90 3.62
N TYR A 8 2.44 -24.42 2.42
CA TYR A 8 1.06 -24.52 1.93
C TYR A 8 0.62 -25.98 1.67
N ASN A 9 1.56 -26.86 1.30
CA ASN A 9 1.31 -28.29 1.15
C ASN A 9 0.67 -28.93 2.38
N ILE A 10 1.09 -28.53 3.59
CA ILE A 10 0.63 -29.13 4.86
C ILE A 10 -0.41 -28.29 5.59
N THR A 11 -0.81 -27.15 5.02
CA THR A 11 -1.75 -26.20 5.63
C THR A 11 -3.00 -25.94 4.79
N GLY A 12 -3.09 -26.42 3.54
CA GLY A 12 -4.36 -26.37 2.81
C GLY A 12 -4.34 -26.73 1.32
N TYR A 13 -3.19 -26.75 0.65
CA TYR A 13 -3.16 -26.88 -0.83
C TYR A 13 -3.91 -28.12 -1.38
N TYR A 14 -3.89 -29.23 -0.65
CA TYR A 14 -4.54 -30.49 -1.04
C TYR A 14 -5.80 -30.81 -0.21
N GLU A 15 -6.49 -29.81 0.34
CA GLU A 15 -7.69 -30.04 1.16
C GLU A 15 -8.82 -30.75 0.41
N ALA A 16 -8.95 -30.50 -0.89
CA ALA A 16 -9.94 -31.14 -1.75
C ALA A 16 -9.57 -32.60 -2.14
N VAL A 17 -8.34 -33.04 -1.85
CA VAL A 17 -7.94 -34.42 -2.12
C VAL A 17 -8.54 -35.35 -1.08
N PRO A 18 -9.24 -36.43 -1.48
CA PRO A 18 -9.83 -37.39 -0.54
C PRO A 18 -8.82 -37.92 0.48
N LYS A 19 -9.31 -38.21 1.69
CA LYS A 19 -8.48 -38.86 2.71
C LYS A 19 -8.02 -40.23 2.23
N THR A 20 -6.74 -40.52 2.44
CA THR A 20 -6.13 -41.79 2.06
C THR A 20 -5.47 -42.45 3.27
N ASN A 21 -5.46 -43.79 3.26
CA ASN A 21 -4.74 -44.60 4.25
C ASN A 21 -3.36 -45.05 3.73
N ASP A 22 -3.00 -44.75 2.47
CA ASP A 22 -1.67 -45.03 1.94
C ASP A 22 -0.65 -44.04 2.55
N PRO A 23 0.37 -44.50 3.30
CA PRO A 23 1.30 -43.62 3.98
C PRO A 23 2.10 -42.69 3.04
N LYS A 24 2.40 -43.13 1.81
CA LYS A 24 3.12 -42.32 0.82
C LYS A 24 2.23 -41.20 0.29
N LEU A 25 0.96 -41.51 0.03
CA LEU A 25 -0.01 -40.50 -0.41
C LEU A 25 -0.36 -39.54 0.74
N GLN A 26 -0.42 -40.02 1.98
CA GLN A 26 -0.57 -39.14 3.14
C GLN A 26 0.59 -38.15 3.23
N MET A 27 1.82 -38.58 2.97
CA MET A 27 2.99 -37.69 2.94
C MET A 27 2.91 -36.67 1.79
N LEU A 28 2.52 -37.10 0.59
CA LEU A 28 2.39 -36.24 -0.58
C LEU A 28 1.34 -35.14 -0.38
N TYR A 29 0.17 -35.50 0.16
CA TYR A 29 -0.99 -34.62 0.31
C TYR A 29 -1.07 -33.94 1.68
N GLY A 30 -0.04 -34.05 2.53
CA GLY A 30 -0.02 -33.41 3.85
C GLY A 30 -1.07 -33.96 4.83
N GLN A 31 -1.43 -35.23 4.74
CA GLN A 31 -2.48 -35.87 5.56
C GLN A 31 -1.94 -36.66 6.77
N GLN A 32 -0.67 -36.48 7.16
CA GLN A 32 -0.03 -37.28 8.23
C GLN A 32 -0.31 -36.77 9.65
N GLY A 33 -1.03 -35.65 9.78
CA GLY A 33 -1.21 -34.91 11.03
C GLY A 33 -0.14 -33.85 11.24
N LYS A 34 -0.48 -32.81 12.02
CA LYS A 34 0.31 -31.57 12.18
C LYS A 34 1.77 -31.83 12.55
N GLU A 35 2.01 -32.58 13.61
CA GLU A 35 3.37 -32.84 14.12
C GLU A 35 4.27 -33.52 13.07
N LYS A 36 3.79 -34.60 12.43
CA LYS A 36 4.55 -35.31 11.40
C LYS A 36 4.81 -34.43 10.18
N ASN A 37 3.83 -33.64 9.78
CA ASN A 37 3.94 -32.72 8.66
C ASN A 37 4.95 -31.60 8.93
N GLU A 38 4.92 -30.97 10.11
CA GLU A 38 5.88 -29.92 10.49
C GLU A 38 7.30 -30.48 10.64
N ASN A 39 7.44 -31.70 11.20
CA ASN A 39 8.73 -32.39 11.24
C ASN A 39 9.29 -32.65 9.83
N LEU A 40 8.43 -33.06 8.89
CA LEU A 40 8.81 -33.23 7.48
C LEU A 40 9.16 -31.88 6.83
N TRP A 41 8.43 -30.81 7.13
CA TRP A 41 8.71 -29.46 6.64
C TRP A 41 10.11 -29.00 7.03
N LEU A 42 10.50 -29.23 8.29
CA LEU A 42 11.85 -28.89 8.79
C LEU A 42 12.92 -29.84 8.23
N ALA A 43 12.63 -31.14 8.12
CA ALA A 43 13.56 -32.11 7.56
C ALA A 43 13.92 -31.79 6.10
N LYS A 44 12.93 -31.42 5.27
CA LYS A 44 13.15 -30.97 3.87
C LYS A 44 14.07 -29.75 3.81
N HIS A 45 13.89 -28.78 4.71
CA HIS A 45 14.80 -27.65 4.81
C HIS A 45 16.23 -28.08 5.10
N LYS A 46 16.44 -28.89 6.14
CA LYS A 46 17.77 -29.36 6.54
C LYS A 46 18.47 -30.12 5.42
N GLU A 47 17.76 -31.04 4.76
CA GLU A 47 18.28 -31.81 3.63
C GLU A 47 18.78 -30.89 2.50
N ILE A 48 17.95 -29.93 2.05
CA ILE A 48 18.33 -29.03 0.96
C ILE A 48 19.46 -28.06 1.39
N ILE A 49 19.44 -27.58 2.62
CA ILE A 49 20.50 -26.72 3.17
C ILE A 49 21.85 -27.46 3.13
N ASP A 50 21.90 -28.69 3.64
CA ASP A 50 23.13 -29.48 3.69
C ASP A 50 23.65 -29.85 2.29
N MET A 51 22.75 -30.25 1.39
CA MET A 51 23.12 -30.71 0.05
C MET A 51 23.59 -29.59 -0.87
N TYR A 52 22.96 -28.42 -0.82
CA TYR A 52 23.13 -27.39 -1.84
C TYR A 52 23.72 -26.08 -1.32
N LYS A 53 23.84 -25.90 0.00
CA LYS A 53 24.44 -24.71 0.65
C LYS A 53 23.95 -23.37 0.05
N PRO A 54 22.63 -23.17 -0.09
CA PRO A 54 22.08 -22.01 -0.81
C PRO A 54 22.54 -20.69 -0.17
N ASP A 55 22.79 -19.66 -0.99
CA ASP A 55 23.01 -18.28 -0.52
C ASP A 55 21.72 -17.62 -0.04
N ILE A 56 20.59 -18.01 -0.65
CA ILE A 56 19.27 -17.49 -0.36
C ILE A 56 18.29 -18.65 -0.32
N VAL A 57 17.55 -18.78 0.78
CA VAL A 57 16.40 -19.67 0.92
C VAL A 57 15.14 -18.82 0.98
N TYR A 58 14.37 -18.86 -0.10
CA TYR A 58 13.09 -18.19 -0.21
C TYR A 58 11.98 -19.05 0.39
N GLN A 59 11.09 -18.43 1.17
CA GLN A 59 9.88 -19.06 1.70
C GLN A 59 8.64 -18.39 1.13
N ASP A 60 7.72 -19.20 0.60
CA ASP A 60 6.38 -18.74 0.24
C ASP A 60 5.49 -18.56 1.49
N PHE A 61 4.22 -18.19 1.28
CA PHE A 61 3.23 -17.91 2.33
C PHE A 61 2.80 -19.13 3.18
N ASN A 62 1.91 -18.89 4.13
CA ASN A 62 1.38 -19.82 5.15
C ASN A 62 2.37 -20.22 6.25
N LEU A 63 3.45 -19.48 6.44
CA LEU A 63 4.35 -19.70 7.58
C LEU A 63 3.67 -19.39 8.91
N HIS A 64 2.72 -18.44 8.95
CA HIS A 64 1.99 -18.09 10.18
C HIS A 64 1.17 -19.26 10.77
N LEU A 65 0.89 -20.30 9.96
CA LEU A 65 0.21 -21.53 10.39
C LEU A 65 1.19 -22.62 10.87
N ILE A 66 2.49 -22.45 10.62
CA ILE A 66 3.54 -23.34 11.11
C ILE A 66 3.91 -22.94 12.55
N SER A 67 4.04 -23.92 13.43
CA SER A 67 4.40 -23.68 14.83
C SER A 67 5.72 -22.89 14.93
N GLN A 68 5.71 -21.81 15.72
CA GLN A 68 6.86 -20.91 15.87
C GLN A 68 8.19 -21.62 16.22
N PRO A 69 8.24 -22.64 17.11
CA PRO A 69 9.48 -23.38 17.37
C PRO A 69 10.07 -24.05 16.12
N VAL A 70 9.23 -24.48 15.17
CA VAL A 70 9.65 -25.14 13.93
C VAL A 70 10.26 -24.12 12.97
N LEU A 71 9.64 -22.94 12.82
CA LEU A 71 10.17 -21.83 12.03
C LEU A 71 11.53 -21.37 12.58
N LEU A 72 11.64 -21.18 13.89
CA LEU A 72 12.90 -20.82 14.55
C LEU A 72 13.94 -21.94 14.45
N GLY A 73 13.50 -23.20 14.46
CA GLY A 73 14.35 -24.36 14.19
C GLY A 73 14.96 -24.35 12.79
N PHE A 74 14.23 -23.91 11.77
CA PHE A 74 14.75 -23.69 10.43
C PHE A 74 15.80 -22.57 10.40
N LEU A 75 15.46 -21.38 10.91
CA LEU A 75 16.35 -20.22 10.88
C LEU A 75 17.67 -20.49 11.63
N SER A 76 17.57 -21.02 12.86
CA SER A 76 18.74 -21.35 13.66
C SER A 76 19.63 -22.37 12.97
N TYR A 77 19.06 -23.41 12.35
CA TYR A 77 19.82 -24.40 11.60
C TYR A 77 20.55 -23.79 10.41
N TYR A 78 19.84 -23.01 9.58
CA TYR A 78 20.42 -22.41 8.38
C TYR A 78 21.54 -21.42 8.71
N TYR A 79 21.35 -20.56 9.71
CA TYR A 79 22.35 -19.57 10.11
C TYR A 79 23.55 -20.19 10.83
N ASN A 80 23.35 -21.26 11.60
CA ASN A 80 24.48 -22.01 12.15
C ASN A 80 25.31 -22.68 11.05
N LYS A 81 24.65 -23.26 10.03
CA LYS A 81 25.34 -23.82 8.86
C LYS A 81 26.09 -22.75 8.08
N ALA A 82 25.52 -21.57 7.92
CA ALA A 82 26.18 -20.44 7.30
C ALA A 82 27.47 -20.04 8.04
N ASN A 83 27.45 -20.04 9.38
CA ASN A 83 28.64 -19.82 10.21
C ASN A 83 29.69 -20.94 9.99
N GLU A 84 29.28 -22.20 9.96
CA GLU A 84 30.18 -23.33 9.65
C GLU A 84 30.84 -23.18 8.27
N TRP A 85 30.14 -22.58 7.30
CA TRP A 85 30.64 -22.37 5.94
C TRP A 85 31.39 -21.05 5.76
N ASN A 86 31.47 -20.20 6.80
CA ASN A 86 31.96 -18.83 6.72
C ASN A 86 31.33 -18.05 5.55
N LYS A 87 29.99 -18.07 5.50
CA LYS A 87 29.20 -17.54 4.38
C LYS A 87 28.07 -16.67 4.89
N GLU A 88 27.85 -15.52 4.25
CA GLU A 88 26.66 -14.71 4.46
C GLU A 88 25.49 -15.32 3.68
N VAL A 89 24.36 -15.53 4.34
CA VAL A 89 23.15 -16.13 3.75
C VAL A 89 21.91 -15.29 4.06
N VAL A 90 20.83 -15.53 3.30
CA VAL A 90 19.56 -14.83 3.46
C VAL A 90 18.40 -15.83 3.51
N ALA A 91 17.57 -15.77 4.56
CA ALA A 91 16.22 -16.32 4.50
C ALA A 91 15.23 -15.21 4.12
N THR A 92 14.21 -15.55 3.32
CA THR A 92 13.12 -14.62 2.99
C THR A 92 11.78 -15.15 3.49
N TYR A 93 10.78 -14.27 3.57
CA TYR A 93 9.44 -14.64 4.03
C TYR A 93 8.36 -13.71 3.45
N LYS A 94 7.15 -14.22 3.26
CA LYS A 94 5.94 -13.43 3.00
C LYS A 94 5.13 -13.17 4.27
N ASP A 95 5.03 -14.15 5.16
CA ASP A 95 4.30 -14.09 6.43
C ASP A 95 5.00 -14.90 7.55
N GLY A 96 4.43 -14.92 8.76
CA GLY A 96 4.87 -15.78 9.88
C GLY A 96 6.25 -15.49 10.52
N LEU A 97 7.11 -14.73 9.85
CA LEU A 97 8.40 -14.25 10.34
C LEU A 97 8.43 -12.70 10.38
N ASN A 98 9.57 -12.11 10.74
CA ASN A 98 9.73 -10.65 10.76
C ASN A 98 11.11 -10.20 10.27
N SER A 99 11.22 -8.90 10.00
CA SER A 99 12.41 -8.26 9.43
C SER A 99 13.65 -8.26 10.33
N LYS A 100 13.54 -8.67 11.60
CA LYS A 100 14.70 -8.82 12.49
C LYS A 100 15.52 -10.08 12.19
N CYS A 101 14.91 -11.07 11.56
CA CYS A 101 15.54 -12.38 11.34
C CYS A 101 15.51 -12.88 9.89
N ALA A 102 14.76 -12.24 9.00
CA ALA A 102 14.67 -12.62 7.58
C ALA A 102 14.35 -11.38 6.73
N VAL A 103 14.56 -11.46 5.42
CA VAL A 103 14.23 -10.36 4.50
C VAL A 103 12.79 -10.51 4.03
N LEU A 104 11.99 -9.46 4.20
CA LEU A 104 10.61 -9.44 3.72
C LEU A 104 10.60 -9.53 2.19
N ASP A 105 9.80 -10.46 1.71
CA ASP A 105 9.42 -10.58 0.32
C ASP A 105 8.01 -9.99 0.13
N TYR A 106 7.94 -8.91 -0.62
CA TYR A 106 6.68 -8.30 -0.97
C TYR A 106 6.04 -9.07 -2.11
N GLU A 107 4.70 -9.18 -2.05
CA GLU A 107 3.92 -9.61 -3.19
C GLU A 107 4.26 -8.85 -4.46
N ARG A 108 3.94 -9.49 -5.58
CA ARG A 108 4.26 -9.00 -6.92
C ARG A 108 4.05 -7.50 -7.04
N GLY A 109 5.08 -6.81 -7.52
CA GLY A 109 5.04 -5.36 -7.72
C GLY A 109 5.68 -4.56 -6.58
N GLY A 110 5.91 -5.14 -5.41
CA GLY A 110 6.64 -4.47 -4.33
C GLY A 110 5.94 -3.21 -3.77
N PRO A 111 6.57 -2.52 -2.80
CA PRO A 111 5.97 -1.38 -2.12
C PRO A 111 5.80 -0.16 -3.05
N PRO A 112 4.78 0.69 -2.78
CA PRO A 112 4.53 1.91 -3.54
C PRO A 112 5.61 2.99 -3.30
N ASP A 113 6.36 2.89 -2.21
CA ASP A 113 7.39 3.86 -1.81
C ASP A 113 8.67 3.18 -1.26
N ILE A 114 9.68 3.98 -0.91
CA ILE A 114 10.91 3.53 -0.25
C ILE A 114 10.59 2.99 1.14
N THR A 115 11.13 1.83 1.47
CA THR A 115 11.00 1.22 2.79
C THR A 115 12.20 1.51 3.69
N GLU A 116 12.02 1.32 4.99
CA GLU A 116 13.11 1.38 5.96
C GLU A 116 14.09 0.22 5.79
N ASN A 117 13.60 -1.01 5.75
CA ASN A 117 14.42 -2.21 5.59
C ASN A 117 14.64 -2.52 4.11
N TYR A 118 15.77 -3.18 3.80
CA TYR A 118 15.98 -3.77 2.48
C TYR A 118 15.00 -4.94 2.28
N TRP A 119 14.54 -5.15 1.05
CA TRP A 119 13.49 -6.12 0.73
C TRP A 119 13.72 -6.79 -0.62
N LEU A 120 12.95 -7.83 -0.91
CA LEU A 120 12.80 -8.40 -2.24
C LEU A 120 11.33 -8.45 -2.65
N THR A 121 11.09 -8.57 -3.95
CA THR A 121 9.79 -8.95 -4.51
C THR A 121 10.02 -9.90 -5.67
N ASP A 122 9.10 -10.83 -5.83
CA ASP A 122 8.95 -11.69 -6.99
C ASP A 122 8.17 -10.99 -8.11
N ASP A 123 8.63 -11.18 -9.36
CA ASP A 123 7.88 -10.77 -10.56
C ASP A 123 7.99 -11.87 -11.62
N ALA A 124 7.19 -11.80 -12.67
CA ALA A 124 7.16 -12.82 -13.71
C ALA A 124 7.16 -12.21 -15.10
N ILE A 125 7.86 -12.86 -16.03
CA ILE A 125 7.75 -12.55 -17.47
C ILE A 125 6.31 -12.80 -17.96
N SER A 126 5.65 -13.80 -17.38
CA SER A 126 4.28 -14.17 -17.69
C SER A 126 3.25 -13.24 -17.04
N SER A 127 2.21 -12.92 -17.80
CA SER A 127 1.02 -12.20 -17.33
C SER A 127 -0.13 -13.12 -16.94
N SER A 128 0.05 -14.44 -17.03
CA SER A 128 -1.01 -15.41 -16.75
C SER A 128 -0.72 -16.33 -15.55
N SER A 129 0.48 -16.90 -15.49
CA SER A 129 0.85 -17.90 -14.48
C SER A 129 2.36 -17.96 -14.25
N TRP A 130 2.79 -18.33 -13.06
CA TRP A 130 4.19 -18.60 -12.73
C TRP A 130 4.74 -19.80 -13.51
N SER A 131 3.92 -20.82 -13.75
CA SER A 131 4.29 -22.02 -14.52
C SER A 131 3.79 -21.92 -15.96
N TYR A 132 4.39 -22.69 -16.87
CA TYR A 132 3.96 -22.70 -18.27
C TYR A 132 2.55 -23.27 -18.41
N THR A 133 1.70 -22.54 -19.13
CA THR A 133 0.39 -23.04 -19.60
C THR A 133 0.29 -22.88 -21.11
N LYS A 134 -0.51 -23.74 -21.76
CA LYS A 134 -0.81 -23.58 -23.18
C LYS A 134 -1.61 -22.28 -23.36
N GLY A 135 -1.11 -21.37 -24.20
CA GLY A 135 -1.71 -20.05 -24.39
C GLY A 135 -1.25 -18.99 -23.37
N ILE A 136 -0.19 -19.25 -22.59
CA ILE A 136 0.43 -18.29 -21.68
C ILE A 136 0.73 -16.95 -22.38
N ALA A 137 0.40 -15.85 -21.72
CA ALA A 137 0.69 -14.50 -22.18
C ALA A 137 1.90 -13.91 -21.43
N TYR A 138 2.53 -12.90 -22.03
CA TYR A 138 3.76 -12.29 -21.54
C TYR A 138 3.62 -10.77 -21.42
N TYR A 139 4.30 -10.19 -20.42
CA TYR A 139 4.50 -8.75 -20.35
C TYR A 139 5.50 -8.27 -21.41
N SER A 140 5.45 -6.98 -21.72
CA SER A 140 6.42 -6.36 -22.62
C SER A 140 7.81 -6.25 -21.98
N LYS A 141 8.85 -6.20 -22.82
CA LYS A 141 10.24 -5.99 -22.40
C LYS A 141 10.41 -4.73 -21.54
N LYS A 142 9.70 -3.65 -21.89
CA LYS A 142 9.73 -2.38 -21.18
C LYS A 142 8.99 -2.46 -19.85
N GLN A 143 7.82 -3.10 -19.78
CA GLN A 143 7.11 -3.29 -18.52
C GLN A 143 8.00 -3.99 -17.48
N VAL A 144 8.66 -5.08 -17.88
CA VAL A 144 9.55 -5.83 -16.97
C VAL A 144 10.77 -4.99 -16.57
N LEU A 145 11.40 -4.28 -17.50
CA LEU A 145 12.56 -3.44 -17.19
C LEU A 145 12.18 -2.24 -16.30
N HIS A 146 11.06 -1.57 -16.57
CA HIS A 146 10.63 -0.41 -15.81
C HIS A 146 10.23 -0.80 -14.39
N ALA A 147 9.55 -1.95 -14.22
CA ALA A 147 9.31 -2.53 -12.91
C ALA A 147 10.63 -2.80 -12.18
N PHE A 148 11.63 -3.41 -12.83
CA PHE A 148 12.95 -3.64 -12.25
C PHE A 148 13.63 -2.35 -11.75
N ILE A 149 13.66 -1.32 -12.60
CA ILE A 149 14.25 -0.01 -12.27
C ILE A 149 13.52 0.63 -11.08
N ASP A 150 12.19 0.50 -11.03
CA ASP A 150 11.39 0.97 -9.89
C ASP A 150 11.79 0.28 -8.58
N ARG A 151 11.96 -1.06 -8.58
CA ARG A 151 12.29 -1.81 -7.36
C ARG A 151 13.66 -1.43 -6.80
N ILE A 152 14.68 -1.34 -7.65
CA ILE A 152 16.03 -0.97 -7.20
C ILE A 152 16.10 0.48 -6.69
N SER A 153 15.26 1.37 -7.24
CA SER A 153 15.15 2.75 -6.76
C SER A 153 14.48 2.86 -5.38
N LYS A 154 13.69 1.84 -5.01
CA LYS A 154 12.96 1.74 -3.74
C LYS A 154 13.62 0.84 -2.70
N LYS A 155 14.94 0.59 -2.84
CA LYS A 155 15.75 -0.19 -1.88
C LYS A 155 15.43 -1.70 -1.91
N GLY A 156 14.90 -2.21 -3.02
CA GLY A 156 14.56 -3.62 -3.19
C GLY A 156 15.39 -4.35 -4.23
N ASN A 157 15.30 -5.68 -4.19
CA ASN A 157 15.67 -6.57 -5.30
C ASN A 157 14.41 -7.10 -5.99
N MET A 158 14.54 -7.42 -7.28
CA MET A 158 13.51 -8.14 -8.04
C MET A 158 14.01 -9.53 -8.39
N ILE A 159 13.22 -10.55 -8.07
CA ILE A 159 13.44 -11.93 -8.51
C ILE A 159 12.51 -12.19 -9.69
N LEU A 160 13.07 -12.33 -10.88
CA LEU A 160 12.28 -12.53 -12.10
C LEU A 160 12.07 -14.02 -12.39
N ASN A 161 10.84 -14.47 -12.30
CA ASN A 161 10.41 -15.82 -12.66
C ASN A 161 10.32 -16.01 -14.19
N ILE A 162 10.73 -17.20 -14.63
CA ILE A 162 10.51 -17.74 -15.97
C ILE A 162 9.67 -19.01 -15.90
N SER A 163 9.02 -19.35 -17.02
CA SER A 163 8.07 -20.45 -17.12
C SER A 163 8.50 -21.42 -18.23
N PRO A 164 9.48 -22.31 -17.99
CA PRO A 164 9.86 -23.35 -18.93
C PRO A 164 8.69 -24.31 -19.21
N ARG A 165 8.69 -24.91 -20.40
CA ARG A 165 7.76 -25.99 -20.76
C ARG A 165 8.08 -27.24 -19.94
N ALA A 166 7.14 -28.18 -19.90
CA ALA A 166 7.29 -29.45 -19.20
C ALA A 166 8.48 -30.30 -19.70
N ASP A 167 8.91 -30.11 -20.96
CA ASP A 167 10.10 -30.76 -21.53
C ASP A 167 11.43 -30.06 -21.16
N GLY A 168 11.37 -29.00 -20.35
CA GLY A 168 12.53 -28.21 -19.92
C GLY A 168 12.92 -27.08 -20.88
N SER A 169 12.29 -26.96 -22.05
CA SER A 169 12.61 -25.89 -23.00
C SER A 169 12.03 -24.53 -22.56
N ILE A 170 12.81 -23.47 -22.72
CA ILE A 170 12.36 -22.08 -22.44
C ILE A 170 11.73 -21.51 -23.73
N PRO A 171 10.47 -21.03 -23.69
CA PRO A 171 9.83 -20.34 -24.82
C PRO A 171 10.65 -19.16 -25.37
N GLN A 172 10.58 -18.92 -26.67
CA GLN A 172 11.43 -17.93 -27.34
C GLN A 172 11.13 -16.51 -26.85
N GLU A 173 9.87 -16.21 -26.59
CA GLU A 173 9.39 -14.93 -26.08
C GLU A 173 10.03 -14.58 -24.74
N GLN A 174 10.20 -15.57 -23.85
CA GLN A 174 10.89 -15.37 -22.57
C GLN A 174 12.38 -15.15 -22.76
N LYS A 175 13.03 -15.90 -23.67
CA LYS A 175 14.43 -15.68 -24.02
C LYS A 175 14.66 -14.27 -24.56
N ASP A 176 13.77 -13.79 -25.43
CA ASP A 176 13.88 -12.46 -26.02
C ASP A 176 13.81 -11.35 -24.96
N ILE A 177 12.96 -11.51 -23.95
CA ILE A 177 12.87 -10.57 -22.82
C ILE A 177 14.16 -10.61 -21.99
N LEU A 178 14.62 -11.81 -21.59
CA LEU A 178 15.85 -11.97 -20.82
C LEU A 178 17.09 -11.41 -21.54
N LEU A 179 17.24 -11.70 -22.84
CA LEU A 179 18.35 -11.21 -23.65
C LEU A 179 18.30 -9.69 -23.85
N SER A 180 17.09 -9.13 -23.95
CA SER A 180 16.91 -7.67 -24.03
C SER A 180 17.30 -7.00 -22.72
N MET A 181 16.89 -7.56 -21.58
CA MET A 181 17.31 -7.09 -20.24
C MET A 181 18.83 -7.20 -20.08
N GLY A 182 19.43 -8.34 -20.44
CA GLY A 182 20.88 -8.54 -20.36
C GLY A 182 21.66 -7.55 -21.23
N SER A 183 21.17 -7.26 -22.44
CA SER A 183 21.77 -6.27 -23.34
C SER A 183 21.72 -4.86 -22.76
N TRP A 184 20.59 -4.50 -22.12
CA TRP A 184 20.44 -3.21 -21.44
C TRP A 184 21.34 -3.11 -20.20
N LEU A 185 21.36 -4.14 -19.36
CA LEU A 185 22.22 -4.21 -18.16
C LEU A 185 23.71 -4.15 -18.52
N LYS A 186 24.12 -4.68 -19.67
CA LYS A 186 25.50 -4.55 -20.15
C LYS A 186 25.88 -3.10 -20.45
N LYS A 187 24.93 -2.26 -20.92
CA LYS A 187 25.15 -0.84 -21.20
C LYS A 187 25.09 0.04 -19.94
N TYR A 188 24.09 -0.21 -19.08
CA TYR A 188 23.72 0.69 -17.99
C TYR A 188 23.97 0.11 -16.58
N GLY A 189 24.63 -1.04 -16.48
CA GLY A 189 24.83 -1.78 -15.23
C GLY A 189 25.54 -1.00 -14.13
N GLU A 190 26.33 0.02 -14.45
CA GLU A 190 26.97 0.93 -13.48
C GLU A 190 25.94 1.66 -12.59
N ALA A 191 24.74 1.95 -13.12
CA ALA A 191 23.66 2.59 -12.37
C ALA A 191 22.82 1.60 -11.56
N VAL A 192 23.02 0.30 -11.74
CA VAL A 192 22.21 -0.78 -11.17
C VAL A 192 23.00 -1.57 -10.14
N TYR A 193 24.11 -2.19 -10.55
CA TYR A 193 24.89 -3.07 -9.70
C TYR A 193 25.69 -2.25 -8.70
N SER A 194 25.72 -2.71 -7.45
CA SER A 194 26.42 -2.03 -6.37
C SER A 194 25.95 -0.59 -6.08
N THR A 195 24.76 -0.20 -6.53
CA THR A 195 24.16 1.09 -6.13
C THR A 195 23.30 0.94 -4.87
N ARG A 196 22.77 2.06 -4.39
CA ARG A 196 21.77 2.15 -3.31
C ARG A 196 20.62 3.03 -3.80
N ALA A 197 19.45 2.87 -3.19
CA ALA A 197 18.38 3.86 -3.33
C ALA A 197 18.90 5.23 -2.86
N TRP A 198 18.49 6.29 -3.54
CA TRP A 198 18.65 7.65 -3.03
C TRP A 198 17.54 7.99 -2.03
N GLU A 199 17.53 9.20 -1.48
CA GLU A 199 16.54 9.61 -0.48
C GLU A 199 15.12 9.69 -1.05
N LYS A 200 15.01 9.85 -2.38
CA LYS A 200 13.76 9.80 -3.14
C LYS A 200 13.91 8.80 -4.29
N TYR A 201 12.91 7.95 -4.51
CA TYR A 201 13.03 6.86 -5.49
C TYR A 201 12.81 7.35 -6.93
N GLY A 202 12.01 8.40 -7.12
CA GLY A 202 11.64 8.83 -8.45
C GLY A 202 10.71 10.03 -8.53
N GLU A 203 10.36 10.37 -9.76
CA GLU A 203 9.40 11.40 -10.16
C GLU A 203 8.54 10.87 -11.31
N GLY A 204 7.38 11.48 -11.52
CA GLY A 204 6.53 11.23 -12.68
C GLY A 204 5.11 10.77 -12.33
N PRO A 205 4.24 10.74 -13.35
CA PRO A 205 2.84 10.38 -13.19
C PRO A 205 2.61 8.89 -12.96
N THR A 206 3.51 8.02 -13.43
CA THR A 206 3.32 6.57 -13.36
C THR A 206 3.66 6.05 -11.98
N LYS A 207 2.61 5.68 -11.23
CA LYS A 207 2.75 5.02 -9.93
C LYS A 207 2.90 3.51 -10.13
N MET A 208 3.85 2.94 -9.39
CA MET A 208 4.16 1.51 -9.42
C MET A 208 4.29 1.02 -7.98
N GLY A 209 4.02 -0.27 -7.78
CA GLY A 209 3.93 -0.86 -6.45
C GLY A 209 2.49 -1.06 -6.02
N ALA A 210 2.31 -1.88 -5.01
CA ALA A 210 1.03 -2.25 -4.42
C ALA A 210 1.16 -2.31 -2.90
N THR A 211 0.03 -2.17 -2.21
CA THR A 211 -0.04 -2.40 -0.76
C THR A 211 0.40 -3.84 -0.45
N HIS A 212 1.06 -4.04 0.68
CA HIS A 212 1.51 -5.38 1.10
C HIS A 212 0.34 -6.36 1.14
N GLY A 213 0.52 -7.55 0.56
CA GLY A 213 -0.53 -8.56 0.39
C GLY A 213 -1.33 -8.45 -0.92
N ILE A 214 -1.16 -7.38 -1.69
CA ILE A 214 -1.83 -7.18 -2.99
C ILE A 214 -0.81 -7.29 -4.13
N MET A 215 -1.18 -8.01 -5.19
CA MET A 215 -0.33 -8.13 -6.39
C MET A 215 -0.56 -6.95 -7.35
N GLY A 216 0.52 -6.27 -7.71
CA GLY A 216 0.59 -5.25 -8.76
C GLY A 216 1.27 -5.77 -10.03
N ALA A 217 0.63 -5.56 -11.18
CA ALA A 217 1.22 -5.89 -12.47
C ALA A 217 2.37 -4.92 -12.86
N PRO A 218 3.38 -5.37 -13.63
CA PRO A 218 4.37 -4.50 -14.25
C PRO A 218 3.75 -3.43 -15.16
N ILE A 219 4.15 -2.18 -14.98
CA ILE A 219 3.65 -1.03 -15.74
C ILE A 219 4.81 -0.42 -16.53
N GLU A 220 4.53 -0.01 -17.77
CA GLU A 220 5.47 0.76 -18.59
C GLU A 220 5.39 2.25 -18.20
N GLY A 221 6.49 2.81 -17.68
CA GLY A 221 6.64 4.25 -17.50
C GLY A 221 6.72 5.05 -18.81
N THR A 222 6.64 6.37 -18.67
CA THR A 222 6.64 7.36 -19.75
C THR A 222 7.93 8.18 -19.79
N ALA A 223 8.08 9.06 -20.78
CA ALA A 223 9.19 10.02 -20.84
C ALA A 223 9.20 11.09 -19.73
N ASN A 224 8.16 11.14 -18.90
CA ASN A 224 8.07 12.01 -17.72
C ASN A 224 8.33 11.25 -16.41
N ASP A 225 8.67 9.96 -16.49
CA ASP A 225 8.98 9.14 -15.32
C ASP A 225 10.49 8.98 -15.17
N PHE A 226 10.96 9.35 -13.98
CA PHE A 226 12.35 9.26 -13.57
C PHE A 226 12.50 8.37 -12.35
N ARG A 227 13.59 7.62 -12.27
CA ARG A 227 13.98 6.85 -11.08
C ARG A 227 15.42 7.14 -10.69
N PHE A 228 15.74 6.98 -9.41
CA PHE A 228 17.03 7.36 -8.87
C PHE A 228 17.73 6.21 -8.16
N THR A 229 19.03 6.09 -8.39
CA THR A 229 19.96 5.31 -7.56
C THR A 229 21.21 6.13 -7.32
N LYS A 230 22.00 5.77 -6.31
CA LYS A 230 23.28 6.41 -5.99
C LYS A 230 24.41 5.41 -5.85
N SER A 231 25.63 5.83 -6.13
CA SER A 231 26.82 5.03 -5.86
C SER A 231 27.00 4.80 -4.35
N LYS A 232 27.67 3.70 -3.96
CA LYS A 232 27.92 3.34 -2.54
C LYS A 232 28.73 4.39 -1.77
N ASP A 233 29.68 5.04 -2.44
CA ASP A 233 30.48 6.14 -1.89
C ASP A 233 29.70 7.47 -1.84
N ASN A 234 28.44 7.47 -2.29
CA ASN A 234 27.54 8.62 -2.30
C ASN A 234 28.09 9.82 -3.11
N THR A 235 28.90 9.59 -4.15
CA THR A 235 29.49 10.66 -5.00
C THR A 235 28.79 10.83 -6.35
N THR A 236 27.96 9.86 -6.74
CA THR A 236 27.27 9.84 -8.02
C THR A 236 25.79 9.55 -7.83
N LEU A 237 24.94 10.40 -8.41
CA LEU A 237 23.50 10.16 -8.55
C LEU A 237 23.20 9.72 -9.99
N TYR A 238 22.51 8.60 -10.16
CA TYR A 238 22.01 8.13 -11.44
C TYR A 238 20.53 8.46 -11.57
N VAL A 239 20.16 8.98 -12.74
CA VAL A 239 18.78 9.27 -13.12
C VAL A 239 18.42 8.38 -14.28
N PHE A 240 17.49 7.45 -14.06
CA PHE A 240 16.89 6.64 -15.11
C PHE A 240 15.76 7.42 -15.74
N LEU A 241 15.74 7.51 -17.07
CA LEU A 241 14.65 8.04 -17.86
C LEU A 241 13.89 6.83 -18.41
N LEU A 242 12.64 6.63 -17.98
CA LEU A 242 11.82 5.50 -18.44
C LEU A 242 11.27 5.71 -19.86
N GLY A 243 11.50 6.89 -20.43
CA GLY A 243 11.25 7.19 -21.83
C GLY A 243 12.04 8.41 -22.28
N TRP A 244 12.16 8.58 -23.60
CA TRP A 244 12.76 9.77 -24.20
C TRP A 244 12.12 10.00 -25.56
N GLU A 245 11.27 11.01 -25.68
CA GLU A 245 10.57 11.28 -26.95
C GLU A 245 11.50 11.84 -28.02
N LYS A 246 11.20 11.54 -29.29
CA LYS A 246 12.04 11.91 -30.45
C LYS A 246 12.36 13.41 -30.50
N ASP A 247 11.40 14.24 -30.12
CA ASP A 247 11.51 15.71 -30.15
C ASP A 247 11.71 16.33 -28.76
N GLN A 248 11.82 15.51 -27.71
CA GLN A 248 12.17 15.99 -26.38
C GLN A 248 13.64 16.45 -26.37
N ARG A 249 13.85 17.67 -25.88
CA ARG A 249 15.16 18.36 -25.81
C ARG A 249 15.49 18.85 -24.41
N GLU A 250 14.62 18.62 -23.44
CA GLU A 250 14.81 19.02 -22.06
C GLU A 250 14.06 18.07 -21.12
N ILE A 251 14.63 17.85 -19.94
CA ILE A 251 13.95 17.22 -18.79
C ILE A 251 14.02 18.14 -17.58
N LEU A 252 13.04 17.99 -16.69
CA LEU A 252 12.90 18.77 -15.47
C LEU A 252 12.90 17.81 -14.28
N LEU A 253 13.91 17.90 -13.42
CA LEU A 253 14.01 17.11 -12.19
C LEU A 253 13.67 18.00 -11.00
N LYS A 254 12.45 17.91 -10.50
CA LYS A 254 11.90 18.79 -9.45
C LYS A 254 12.57 18.55 -8.10
N SER A 255 12.91 17.30 -7.79
CA SER A 255 13.58 16.91 -6.55
C SER A 255 15.03 17.40 -6.50
N LEU A 256 15.56 17.87 -7.62
CA LEU A 256 16.88 18.48 -7.73
C LEU A 256 16.81 20.01 -7.88
N SER A 257 15.70 20.65 -7.52
CA SER A 257 15.61 22.12 -7.48
C SER A 257 16.49 22.72 -6.39
N TYR A 258 16.80 24.02 -6.52
CA TYR A 258 17.62 24.75 -5.56
C TYR A 258 17.00 24.79 -4.15
N GLU A 259 15.67 24.69 -4.06
CA GLU A 259 14.97 24.64 -2.77
C GLU A 259 15.09 23.29 -2.07
N ARG A 260 15.35 22.22 -2.83
CA ARG A 260 15.48 20.85 -2.33
C ARG A 260 16.91 20.46 -2.01
N ILE A 261 17.85 20.92 -2.84
CA ILE A 261 19.25 20.49 -2.77
C ILE A 261 20.16 21.53 -3.41
N ASN A 262 21.25 21.90 -2.73
CA ASN A 262 22.21 22.85 -3.26
C ASN A 262 23.29 22.12 -4.09
N LEU A 263 23.23 22.23 -5.42
CA LEU A 263 24.13 21.52 -6.34
C LEU A 263 25.46 22.25 -6.60
N LYS A 264 25.94 23.09 -5.67
CA LYS A 264 27.20 23.85 -5.84
C LYS A 264 28.43 22.98 -6.11
N ASN A 265 28.46 21.75 -5.59
CA ASN A 265 29.53 20.79 -5.81
C ASN A 265 29.26 19.81 -6.98
N LEU A 266 28.21 20.03 -7.78
CA LEU A 266 27.96 19.21 -8.96
C LEU A 266 29.01 19.52 -10.04
N LYS A 267 29.83 18.52 -10.38
CA LYS A 267 30.95 18.64 -11.31
C LYS A 267 30.52 18.47 -12.76
N SER A 268 29.62 17.52 -13.03
CA SER A 268 29.20 17.19 -14.40
C SER A 268 27.87 16.44 -14.42
N ILE A 269 27.18 16.57 -15.56
CA ILE A 269 26.02 15.76 -15.92
C ILE A 269 26.32 15.10 -17.26
N GLU A 270 26.16 13.79 -17.35
CA GLU A 270 26.55 13.00 -18.52
C GLU A 270 25.48 11.96 -18.87
N LEU A 271 25.13 11.83 -20.15
CA LEU A 271 24.31 10.72 -20.66
C LEU A 271 25.21 9.51 -20.96
N ILE A 272 24.82 8.31 -20.51
CA ILE A 272 25.42 7.06 -21.00
C ILE A 272 24.96 6.86 -22.45
N ASN A 273 25.87 7.07 -23.40
CA ASN A 273 25.55 7.31 -24.81
C ASN A 273 25.63 6.02 -25.64
N GLY A 274 24.63 5.14 -25.48
CA GLY A 274 24.41 3.96 -26.31
C GLY A 274 25.30 2.75 -26.00
N GLU A 275 26.42 2.96 -25.30
CA GLU A 275 27.35 1.91 -24.88
C GLU A 275 27.91 2.18 -23.48
N ALA A 276 28.28 1.11 -22.77
CA ALA A 276 28.91 1.22 -21.46
C ALA A 276 30.24 1.99 -21.53
N GLY A 277 30.45 2.91 -20.59
CA GLY A 277 31.66 3.73 -20.51
C GLY A 277 31.76 4.84 -21.55
N LYS A 278 30.77 5.01 -22.44
CA LYS A 278 30.69 6.16 -23.35
C LYS A 278 29.76 7.21 -22.77
N TYR A 279 30.31 8.38 -22.44
CA TYR A 279 29.57 9.45 -21.79
C TYR A 279 29.48 10.68 -22.70
N LEU A 280 28.29 11.27 -22.78
CA LEU A 280 28.04 12.53 -23.48
C LEU A 280 27.71 13.62 -22.47
N PRO A 281 28.56 14.66 -22.31
CA PRO A 281 28.28 15.77 -21.41
C PRO A 281 27.00 16.52 -21.79
N LEU A 282 26.20 16.87 -20.79
CA LEU A 282 24.94 17.61 -20.94
C LEU A 282 25.04 18.98 -20.28
N THR A 283 24.41 19.97 -20.90
CA THR A 283 24.27 21.31 -20.31
C THR A 283 23.04 21.37 -19.41
N TYR A 284 23.15 22.06 -18.27
CA TYR A 284 22.08 22.13 -17.29
C TYR A 284 21.99 23.51 -16.63
N LYS A 285 20.83 23.78 -16.02
CA LYS A 285 20.60 24.95 -15.16
C LYS A 285 19.70 24.55 -14.00
N GLN A 286 20.12 24.87 -12.78
CA GLN A 286 19.28 24.73 -11.59
C GLN A 286 18.54 26.05 -11.32
N ASP A 287 17.25 25.98 -11.00
CA ASP A 287 16.47 27.07 -10.42
C ASP A 287 15.67 26.58 -9.22
N THR A 288 14.81 27.44 -8.65
CA THR A 288 14.01 27.12 -7.47
C THR A 288 13.01 25.99 -7.70
N THR A 289 12.64 25.72 -8.95
CA THR A 289 11.59 24.75 -9.31
C THR A 289 12.13 23.41 -9.80
N ALA A 290 13.30 23.37 -10.45
CA ALA A 290 13.90 22.14 -10.95
C ALA A 290 15.40 22.28 -11.28
N LEU A 291 16.05 21.13 -11.47
CA LEU A 291 17.23 21.02 -12.33
C LEU A 291 16.78 20.75 -13.77
N LYS A 292 17.06 21.69 -14.67
CA LYS A 292 16.75 21.61 -16.10
C LYS A 292 17.96 21.07 -16.84
N ILE A 293 17.81 19.94 -17.53
CA ILE A 293 18.91 19.31 -18.29
C ILE A 293 18.52 19.29 -19.76
N LYS A 294 19.36 19.88 -20.61
CA LYS A 294 19.15 19.84 -22.06
C LYS A 294 19.60 18.49 -22.60
N LEU A 295 18.67 17.82 -23.29
CA LEU A 295 18.94 16.57 -24.00
C LEU A 295 19.40 16.86 -25.43
N PRO A 296 20.32 16.05 -26.00
CA PRO A 296 20.67 16.15 -27.40
C PRO A 296 19.49 15.71 -28.29
N LYS A 297 19.67 15.74 -29.61
CA LYS A 297 18.79 14.99 -30.50
C LYS A 297 18.97 13.50 -30.21
N ARG A 298 17.87 12.77 -29.98
CA ARG A 298 17.89 11.33 -29.73
C ARG A 298 18.58 10.60 -30.89
N SER A 299 19.71 9.95 -30.61
CA SER A 299 20.60 9.30 -31.60
C SER A 299 20.47 7.78 -31.63
N PHE A 300 19.86 7.17 -30.60
CA PHE A 300 19.60 5.75 -30.49
C PHE A 300 18.28 5.51 -29.73
N GLU A 301 17.76 4.30 -29.81
CA GLU A 301 16.58 3.87 -29.05
C GLU A 301 16.96 2.74 -28.09
N ASP A 302 16.50 2.85 -26.85
CA ASP A 302 16.62 1.85 -25.80
C ASP A 302 15.34 1.83 -24.95
N MET A 303 15.18 0.77 -24.14
CA MET A 303 14.02 0.61 -23.26
C MET A 303 13.96 1.70 -22.18
N ALA A 304 15.11 2.10 -21.63
CA ALA A 304 15.29 3.22 -20.70
C ALA A 304 16.70 3.80 -20.90
N TYR A 305 16.92 5.03 -20.45
CA TYR A 305 18.21 5.75 -20.58
C TYR A 305 18.73 6.15 -19.21
N VAL A 306 20.04 6.44 -19.10
CA VAL A 306 20.65 6.82 -17.82
C VAL A 306 21.48 8.09 -17.97
N ILE A 307 21.21 9.04 -17.10
CA ILE A 307 22.04 10.22 -16.87
C ILE A 307 22.79 10.06 -15.54
N LYS A 308 24.07 10.42 -15.54
CA LYS A 308 24.96 10.41 -14.39
C LYS A 308 25.23 11.84 -13.92
N LEU A 309 25.02 12.12 -12.64
CA LEU A 309 25.39 13.37 -11.98
C LEU A 309 26.58 13.08 -11.06
N ASN A 310 27.76 13.60 -11.42
CA ASN A 310 28.97 13.40 -10.62
C ASN A 310 29.22 14.62 -9.72
N PHE A 311 29.44 14.37 -8.44
CA PHE A 311 29.69 15.41 -7.44
C PHE A 311 31.17 15.45 -7.05
N GLU A 312 31.65 16.64 -6.72
CA GLU A 312 32.89 16.82 -5.97
C GLU A 312 32.60 16.54 -4.49
N GLY A 313 33.06 15.38 -4.02
CA GLY A 313 32.66 14.84 -2.72
C GLY A 313 31.30 14.16 -2.77
N ILE A 314 30.60 14.15 -1.64
CA ILE A 314 29.31 13.46 -1.51
C ILE A 314 28.15 14.27 -2.13
N ILE A 315 27.08 13.57 -2.52
CA ILE A 315 25.78 14.15 -2.89
C ILE A 315 25.31 15.00 -1.70
N PRO A 316 24.96 16.29 -1.92
CA PRO A 316 24.49 17.17 -0.86
C PRO A 316 23.21 16.65 -0.18
N PRO A 317 22.94 17.05 1.08
CA PRO A 317 21.70 16.71 1.76
C PRO A 317 20.47 17.13 0.94
N PHE A 318 19.48 16.24 0.88
CA PHE A 318 18.18 16.48 0.26
C PHE A 318 17.16 16.90 1.32
N ASP A 319 16.44 17.99 1.04
CA ASP A 319 15.35 18.46 1.88
C ASP A 319 14.02 17.82 1.44
N ASN A 320 13.54 16.85 2.22
CA ASN A 320 12.40 15.97 1.93
C ASN A 320 11.04 16.55 2.36
N TYR A 321 10.95 17.86 2.55
CA TYR A 321 9.71 18.52 2.93
C TYR A 321 8.57 18.24 1.94
N VAL A 322 7.33 18.23 2.44
CA VAL A 322 6.14 18.03 1.61
C VAL A 322 5.39 19.33 1.37
N GLU A 323 4.81 19.45 0.18
CA GLU A 323 3.87 20.52 -0.16
C GLU A 323 2.46 19.92 -0.10
N LEU A 324 1.76 20.20 1.01
CA LEU A 324 0.43 19.70 1.32
C LEU A 324 -0.61 20.71 0.85
N ASN A 325 -1.79 20.21 0.52
CA ASN A 325 -2.93 21.06 0.17
C ASN A 325 -3.30 21.92 1.38
N ASP A 326 -3.25 23.24 1.26
CA ASP A 326 -3.58 24.17 2.34
C ASP A 326 -5.05 24.60 2.30
N THR A 327 -5.88 24.00 1.43
CA THR A 327 -7.32 24.29 1.30
C THR A 327 -8.22 23.52 2.29
N PRO A 328 -8.03 22.22 2.56
CA PRO A 328 -8.87 21.48 3.51
C PRO A 328 -8.46 21.73 4.96
N TYR A 329 -9.19 21.09 5.88
CA TYR A 329 -8.76 20.83 7.24
C TYR A 329 -8.22 19.40 7.34
N TYR A 330 -7.46 19.11 8.40
CA TYR A 330 -6.81 17.83 8.60
C TYR A 330 -7.07 17.26 9.98
N HIS A 331 -7.19 15.93 10.03
CA HIS A 331 -6.89 15.14 11.20
C HIS A 331 -5.40 14.82 11.21
N ILE A 332 -4.73 15.13 12.33
CA ILE A 332 -3.33 14.76 12.57
C ILE A 332 -3.35 13.45 13.36
N VAL A 333 -2.98 12.35 12.70
CA VAL A 333 -3.16 10.96 13.19
C VAL A 333 -1.79 10.37 13.54
N PRO A 334 -1.60 9.76 14.72
CA PRO A 334 -0.31 9.21 15.13
C PRO A 334 -0.01 7.88 14.42
N GLY A 335 1.23 7.74 13.94
CA GLY A 335 1.77 6.53 13.34
C GLY A 335 0.96 6.03 12.14
N GLU A 336 0.88 4.71 12.01
CA GLU A 336 0.03 4.00 11.04
C GLU A 336 -1.32 3.59 11.67
N ASN A 337 -1.85 4.39 12.60
CA ASN A 337 -3.18 4.14 13.17
C ASN A 337 -4.25 4.33 12.08
N ASN A 338 -5.31 3.53 12.07
CA ASN A 338 -6.41 3.59 11.10
C ASN A 338 -7.28 4.87 11.16
N GLY A 339 -6.77 5.98 11.70
CA GLY A 339 -7.49 7.24 11.81
C GLY A 339 -8.47 7.32 12.97
N LYS A 340 -8.55 6.29 13.84
CA LYS A 340 -9.42 6.29 15.02
C LYS A 340 -9.00 7.30 16.08
N LEU A 341 -7.70 7.58 16.19
CA LEU A 341 -7.17 8.56 17.12
C LEU A 341 -6.59 9.76 16.36
N VAL A 342 -6.90 10.97 16.82
CA VAL A 342 -6.42 12.23 16.26
C VAL A 342 -5.85 13.13 17.36
N LEU A 343 -4.98 14.06 17.00
CA LEU A 343 -4.52 15.13 17.90
C LEU A 343 -5.67 16.07 18.23
N GLY A 344 -6.09 16.08 19.50
CA GLY A 344 -7.12 16.98 20.02
C GLY A 344 -6.59 18.37 20.38
N SER A 345 -7.49 19.34 20.54
CA SER A 345 -7.16 20.70 21.00
C SER A 345 -6.58 20.75 22.41
N ASP A 346 -6.76 19.70 23.21
CA ASP A 346 -6.13 19.57 24.54
C ASP A 346 -4.72 18.96 24.49
N LEU A 347 -4.19 18.74 23.27
CA LEU A 347 -2.89 18.16 22.99
C LEU A 347 -2.74 16.73 23.50
N THR A 348 -3.86 16.00 23.54
CA THR A 348 -3.91 14.56 23.72
C THR A 348 -4.51 13.88 22.51
N LEU A 349 -4.34 12.57 22.41
CA LEU A 349 -5.04 11.77 21.41
C LEU A 349 -6.49 11.53 21.81
N THR A 350 -7.41 11.66 20.86
CA THR A 350 -8.84 11.41 21.11
C THR A 350 -9.52 10.76 19.91
N ASN A 351 -10.60 10.02 20.16
CA ASN A 351 -11.48 9.51 19.10
C ASN A 351 -12.54 10.52 18.63
N LYS A 352 -12.59 11.71 19.24
CA LYS A 352 -13.59 12.75 18.99
C LYS A 352 -13.29 13.55 17.73
N ARG A 353 -13.14 12.88 16.59
CA ARG A 353 -12.73 13.50 15.31
C ARG A 353 -13.74 14.52 14.75
N LYS A 354 -15.03 14.37 15.06
CA LYS A 354 -16.09 15.29 14.60
C LYS A 354 -16.11 16.63 15.36
N VAL A 355 -15.39 16.74 16.49
CA VAL A 355 -15.28 18.00 17.22
C VAL A 355 -14.40 18.97 16.42
N HIS A 356 -14.93 20.13 16.08
CA HIS A 356 -14.25 21.13 15.25
C HIS A 356 -12.88 21.53 15.81
N SER A 357 -12.75 21.70 17.12
CA SER A 357 -11.46 22.03 17.75
C SER A 357 -10.40 20.93 17.63
N ASN A 358 -10.76 19.69 17.27
CA ASN A 358 -9.80 18.59 17.05
C ASN A 358 -9.37 18.45 15.57
N GLN A 359 -9.59 19.50 14.79
CA GLN A 359 -9.26 19.56 13.37
C GLN A 359 -8.33 20.76 13.12
N TRP A 360 -7.42 20.58 12.17
CA TRP A 360 -6.29 21.49 12.02
C TRP A 360 -6.23 22.06 10.62
N LYS A 361 -5.97 23.35 10.51
CA LYS A 361 -5.71 24.03 9.25
C LYS A 361 -4.21 24.13 9.04
N LEU A 362 -3.75 23.84 7.83
CA LEU A 362 -2.37 24.11 7.44
C LEU A 362 -2.32 25.39 6.62
N GLU A 363 -1.42 26.30 6.95
CA GLU A 363 -1.12 27.48 6.12
C GLU A 363 0.37 27.46 5.77
N ALA A 364 0.67 27.26 4.49
CA ALA A 364 2.03 27.12 4.00
C ALA A 364 2.78 28.45 4.04
N THR A 365 4.05 28.40 4.41
CA THR A 365 5.00 29.53 4.35
C THR A 365 6.14 29.30 3.36
N GLY A 366 5.97 28.26 2.52
CA GLY A 366 7.00 27.69 1.66
C GLY A 366 7.92 26.75 2.43
N LYS A 367 8.70 25.91 1.76
CA LYS A 367 9.71 25.11 2.48
C LYS A 367 9.20 23.81 3.08
N GLY A 368 7.92 23.48 2.84
CA GLY A 368 7.13 22.59 3.69
C GLY A 368 7.05 23.03 5.15
N VAL A 369 7.15 24.35 5.38
CA VAL A 369 6.94 24.95 6.69
C VAL A 369 5.53 25.51 6.76
N TYR A 370 4.81 25.15 7.81
CA TYR A 370 3.40 25.49 8.01
C TYR A 370 3.16 26.17 9.35
N LYS A 371 2.13 27.01 9.37
CA LYS A 371 1.36 27.26 10.59
C LYS A 371 0.31 26.15 10.70
N ILE A 372 0.19 25.54 11.87
CA ILE A 372 -0.82 24.53 12.17
C ILE A 372 -1.87 25.21 13.06
N LEU A 373 -2.97 25.67 12.45
CA LEU A 373 -4.01 26.45 13.14
C LEU A 373 -5.13 25.56 13.65
N ASN A 374 -5.69 25.91 14.80
CA ASN A 374 -6.88 25.24 15.32
C ASN A 374 -8.14 25.69 14.57
N ARG A 375 -8.95 24.76 14.06
CA ARG A 375 -10.14 25.05 13.27
C ARG A 375 -11.21 25.86 14.03
N GLU A 376 -11.30 25.73 15.35
CA GLU A 376 -12.35 26.40 16.15
C GLU A 376 -12.35 27.91 15.96
N ASN A 377 -11.16 28.52 15.86
CA ASN A 377 -11.04 29.98 15.76
C ASN A 377 -10.15 30.46 14.60
N ASN A 378 -9.41 29.56 13.93
CA ASN A 378 -8.50 29.86 12.82
C ASN A 378 -7.50 30.99 13.12
N ARG A 379 -7.21 31.25 14.40
CA ARG A 379 -6.28 32.30 14.85
C ARG A 379 -5.18 31.75 15.74
N ASP A 380 -5.52 30.77 16.56
CA ASP A 380 -4.57 30.13 17.43
C ASP A 380 -3.85 29.01 16.70
N VAL A 381 -2.56 28.88 17.00
CA VAL A 381 -1.62 27.97 16.35
C VAL A 381 -1.01 27.03 17.37
N LEU A 382 -0.60 25.86 16.90
CA LEU A 382 0.27 24.98 17.65
C LEU A 382 1.60 25.71 17.91
N GLU A 383 1.98 25.82 19.18
CA GLU A 383 3.22 26.46 19.62
C GLU A 383 3.98 25.53 20.55
N PHE A 384 5.31 25.56 20.48
CA PHE A 384 6.15 25.02 21.53
C PHE A 384 6.67 26.13 22.46
N ASN A 385 6.19 26.19 23.70
CA ASN A 385 6.71 27.13 24.69
C ASN A 385 8.07 26.68 25.19
N VAL A 386 9.06 27.53 24.93
CA VAL A 386 10.48 27.31 25.24
C VAL A 386 10.74 27.32 26.74
N SER A 387 10.08 28.20 27.48
CA SER A 387 10.28 28.39 28.93
C SER A 387 9.76 27.17 29.71
N ASP A 388 8.57 26.69 29.35
CA ASP A 388 7.90 25.58 30.03
C ASP A 388 8.19 24.22 29.40
N LYS A 389 8.89 24.20 28.26
CA LYS A 389 9.19 23.02 27.42
C LYS A 389 7.94 22.19 27.11
N LYS A 390 6.86 22.85 26.72
CA LYS A 390 5.56 22.21 26.49
C LYS A 390 4.90 22.72 25.22
N LEU A 391 4.12 21.85 24.60
CA LEU A 391 3.18 22.24 23.56
C LEU A 391 2.02 23.04 24.18
N LEU A 392 1.52 24.02 23.45
CA LEU A 392 0.27 24.71 23.73
C LEU A 392 -0.38 25.15 22.41
N ILE A 393 -1.59 25.66 22.54
CA ILE A 393 -2.29 26.40 21.49
C ILE A 393 -2.35 27.86 21.92
N SER A 394 -1.86 28.78 21.09
CA SER A 394 -1.74 30.20 21.41
C SER A 394 -2.02 31.08 20.22
N ASN A 395 -2.31 32.35 20.49
CA ASN A 395 -2.46 33.34 19.44
C ASN A 395 -1.16 33.50 18.63
N PHE A 396 -1.31 33.53 17.31
CA PHE A 396 -0.18 33.70 16.41
C PHE A 396 0.48 35.08 16.61
N ASN A 397 1.79 35.07 16.91
CA ASN A 397 2.62 36.26 17.11
C ASN A 397 3.89 36.26 16.24
N GLY A 398 4.06 35.25 15.38
CA GLY A 398 5.15 35.19 14.39
C GLY A 398 6.50 34.69 14.92
N LYS A 399 6.56 34.18 16.15
CA LYS A 399 7.80 33.55 16.67
C LYS A 399 8.09 32.23 15.96
N GLU A 400 9.39 31.88 15.87
CA GLU A 400 9.83 30.67 15.17
C GLU A 400 9.26 29.38 15.77
N ASN A 401 9.01 29.33 17.08
CA ASN A 401 8.38 28.19 17.75
C ASN A 401 6.90 27.94 17.36
N GLN A 402 6.28 28.82 16.57
CA GLN A 402 4.92 28.67 16.04
C GLN A 402 4.89 28.13 14.60
N TYR A 403 6.05 27.83 14.02
CA TYR A 403 6.17 27.26 12.69
C TYR A 403 6.67 25.82 12.76
N TRP A 404 6.11 24.97 11.90
CA TRP A 404 6.35 23.54 11.90
C TRP A 404 6.76 23.08 10.52
N LYS A 405 7.89 22.38 10.44
CA LYS A 405 8.34 21.75 9.20
C LYS A 405 7.73 20.36 9.11
N ILE A 406 7.16 20.02 7.95
CA ILE A 406 6.57 18.71 7.69
C ILE A 406 7.39 18.02 6.61
N ASP A 407 8.05 16.94 7.00
CA ASP A 407 8.95 16.16 6.17
C ASP A 407 8.35 14.81 5.82
N ASP A 408 8.55 14.37 4.58
CA ASP A 408 8.13 13.06 4.10
C ASP A 408 8.88 11.96 4.85
N ALA A 409 8.17 11.17 5.64
CA ALA A 409 8.70 10.00 6.34
C ALA A 409 8.38 8.68 5.61
N ARG A 410 7.97 8.78 4.35
CA ARG A 410 7.65 7.71 3.38
C ARG A 410 6.31 7.04 3.70
N ASN A 411 5.74 6.32 2.73
CA ASN A 411 4.46 5.60 2.89
C ASN A 411 3.29 6.46 3.40
N GLY A 412 3.26 7.74 3.03
CA GLY A 412 2.17 8.66 3.42
C GLY A 412 2.18 9.09 4.90
N VAL A 413 3.26 8.80 5.63
CA VAL A 413 3.49 9.33 6.98
C VAL A 413 4.55 10.43 6.97
N TYR A 414 4.48 11.32 7.95
CA TYR A 414 5.27 12.55 8.02
C TYR A 414 5.96 12.71 9.38
N ILE A 415 7.11 13.37 9.38
CA ILE A 415 7.74 13.90 10.59
C ILE A 415 7.38 15.38 10.69
N ILE A 416 6.88 15.80 11.86
CA ILE A 416 6.52 17.20 12.12
C ILE A 416 7.53 17.75 13.12
N SER A 417 8.46 18.60 12.67
CA SER A 417 9.48 19.22 13.53
C SER A 417 9.20 20.70 13.78
N ASN A 418 9.69 21.22 14.90
CA ASN A 418 9.55 22.64 15.20
C ASN A 418 10.62 23.44 14.44
N LYS A 419 10.26 24.58 13.85
CA LYS A 419 11.22 25.40 13.09
C LYS A 419 12.33 25.99 13.95
N GLN A 420 12.03 26.38 15.19
CA GLN A 420 13.03 26.91 16.12
C GLN A 420 13.94 25.80 16.68
N PHE A 421 13.41 24.57 16.80
CA PHE A 421 14.11 23.41 17.35
C PHE A 421 14.00 22.22 16.37
N PRO A 422 14.74 22.26 15.25
CA PRO A 422 14.59 21.29 14.16
C PRO A 422 14.93 19.85 14.55
N GLU A 423 15.68 19.64 15.64
CA GLU A 423 16.00 18.33 16.21
C GLU A 423 14.89 17.73 17.08
N MET A 424 13.81 18.50 17.34
CA MET A 424 12.68 18.05 18.12
C MET A 424 11.44 17.89 17.25
N ILE A 425 10.75 16.77 17.46
CA ILE A 425 9.63 16.30 16.64
C ILE A 425 8.39 16.06 17.49
N LEU A 426 7.23 16.32 16.90
CA LEU A 426 5.94 16.02 17.50
C LEU A 426 5.85 14.50 17.67
N SER A 427 5.56 14.03 18.88
CA SER A 427 5.60 12.61 19.22
C SER A 427 4.55 12.25 20.25
N VAL A 428 4.19 10.97 20.29
CA VAL A 428 3.35 10.38 21.34
C VAL A 428 3.98 9.11 21.86
N ASN A 429 4.13 9.01 23.19
CA ASN A 429 4.76 7.85 23.84
C ASN A 429 3.97 6.56 23.56
N ASP A 430 4.71 5.47 23.35
CA ASP A 430 4.12 4.14 23.23
C ASP A 430 3.77 3.54 24.61
N PRO A 431 2.66 2.80 24.75
CA PRO A 431 1.68 2.49 23.71
C PRO A 431 0.75 3.67 23.39
N VAL A 432 0.42 3.81 22.10
CA VAL A 432 -0.55 4.81 21.61
C VAL A 432 -1.98 4.43 22.06
N SER A 433 -2.66 5.33 22.78
CA SER A 433 -4.03 5.14 23.26
C SER A 433 -4.79 6.47 23.34
N GLU A 434 -6.12 6.42 23.47
CA GLU A 434 -6.90 7.62 23.79
C GLU A 434 -6.45 8.23 25.12
N GLY A 435 -6.30 9.56 25.15
CA GLY A 435 -5.76 10.33 26.27
C GLY A 435 -4.23 10.39 26.34
N SER A 436 -3.51 9.66 25.48
CA SER A 436 -2.05 9.78 25.42
C SER A 436 -1.64 11.22 25.07
N LYS A 437 -0.72 11.78 25.86
CA LYS A 437 -0.22 13.15 25.66
C LYS A 437 0.70 13.22 24.44
N VAL A 438 0.52 14.28 23.66
CA VAL A 438 1.42 14.63 22.58
C VAL A 438 2.46 15.62 23.11
N GLU A 439 3.72 15.36 22.80
CA GLU A 439 4.86 16.12 23.29
C GLU A 439 5.83 16.44 22.15
N LEU A 440 6.81 17.30 22.42
CA LEU A 440 7.89 17.61 21.48
C LEU A 440 9.16 16.93 22.01
N LEU A 441 9.58 15.84 21.36
CA LEU A 441 10.70 15.01 21.81
C LEU A 441 11.89 15.15 20.89
N LYS A 442 13.10 15.02 21.45
CA LYS A 442 14.32 14.94 20.65
C LYS A 442 14.33 13.59 19.91
N LEU A 443 14.77 13.61 18.65
CA LEU A 443 14.87 12.45 17.75
C LEU A 443 15.57 11.23 18.41
N GLU A 444 14.78 10.37 19.05
CA GLU A 444 15.13 9.01 19.48
C GLU A 444 14.11 8.06 18.83
N PRO A 445 14.54 7.01 18.11
CA PRO A 445 13.71 6.26 17.16
C PRO A 445 12.68 5.29 17.78
N THR A 446 12.41 5.34 19.08
CA THR A 446 11.63 4.30 19.80
C THR A 446 10.21 4.70 20.19
N VAL A 447 9.71 5.85 19.72
CA VAL A 447 8.38 6.40 20.06
C VAL A 447 7.60 6.62 18.76
N SER A 448 6.26 6.57 18.79
CA SER A 448 5.44 6.95 17.63
C SER A 448 5.71 8.42 17.24
N ASN A 449 6.60 8.56 16.26
CA ASN A 449 7.28 9.79 15.83
C ASN A 449 6.85 10.22 14.43
N LYS A 450 5.86 9.53 13.86
CA LYS A 450 5.36 9.77 12.52
C LYS A 450 3.87 10.07 12.59
N TRP A 451 3.37 10.83 11.64
CA TRP A 451 1.99 11.28 11.61
C TRP A 451 1.40 11.12 10.22
N MET A 452 0.15 10.71 10.12
CA MET A 452 -0.64 10.90 8.90
C MET A 452 -1.43 12.20 9.01
N LEU A 453 -1.59 12.86 7.86
CA LEU A 453 -2.44 14.04 7.73
C LEU A 453 -3.61 13.64 6.83
N ARG A 454 -4.74 13.29 7.45
CA ARG A 454 -5.94 12.86 6.74
C ARG A 454 -6.86 14.06 6.53
N GLU A 455 -7.23 14.36 5.30
CA GLU A 455 -8.15 15.45 5.01
C GLU A 455 -9.51 15.21 5.72
N VAL A 456 -10.04 16.25 6.33
CA VAL A 456 -11.40 16.23 6.89
C VAL A 456 -12.36 16.33 5.71
N CYS A 457 -13.17 15.29 5.54
CA CYS A 457 -14.25 15.34 4.58
C CYS A 457 -15.35 16.31 5.05
N GLU A 458 -15.88 17.11 4.13
CA GLU A 458 -16.95 18.09 4.39
C GLU A 458 -18.20 17.87 3.51
N LEU A 459 -18.31 16.70 2.87
CA LEU A 459 -19.47 16.33 2.09
C LEU A 459 -20.69 16.12 3.01
N LYS A 460 -21.79 16.77 2.67
CA LYS A 460 -23.07 16.50 3.33
C LYS A 460 -23.60 15.13 2.93
N GLN A 461 -24.23 14.45 3.88
CA GLN A 461 -25.00 13.25 3.57
C GLN A 461 -26.21 13.62 2.71
N GLU A 462 -26.30 13.03 1.52
CA GLU A 462 -27.38 13.20 0.55
C GLU A 462 -27.76 11.84 -0.03
N ALA A 463 -29.05 11.64 -0.32
CA ALA A 463 -29.52 10.43 -0.98
C ALA A 463 -28.83 10.28 -2.34
N PHE A 464 -28.22 9.13 -2.61
CA PHE A 464 -27.59 8.88 -3.92
C PHE A 464 -28.64 8.80 -5.04
N LYS A 465 -29.76 8.14 -4.73
CA LYS A 465 -31.00 8.14 -5.52
C LYS A 465 -32.19 8.32 -4.59
N GLN A 466 -33.33 8.72 -5.17
CA GLN A 466 -34.57 8.80 -4.42
C GLN A 466 -35.07 7.38 -4.12
N ASN A 467 -35.07 7.01 -2.84
CA ASN A 467 -35.55 5.73 -2.36
C ASN A 467 -36.92 5.91 -1.70
N ILE A 468 -37.98 5.37 -2.32
CA ILE A 468 -39.34 5.43 -1.79
C ILE A 468 -39.71 4.06 -1.25
N ILE A 469 -40.30 4.01 -0.05
CA ILE A 469 -40.81 2.77 0.57
C ILE A 469 -42.34 2.86 0.65
N PRO A 470 -43.10 1.87 0.15
CA PRO A 470 -42.64 0.60 -0.45
C PRO A 470 -41.98 0.80 -1.83
N GLY A 471 -41.03 -0.07 -2.17
CA GLY A 471 -40.20 0.04 -3.37
C GLY A 471 -38.94 -0.82 -3.35
N VAL A 472 -38.07 -0.63 -4.34
CA VAL A 472 -36.78 -1.32 -4.45
C VAL A 472 -35.66 -0.33 -4.18
N ILE A 473 -34.69 -0.75 -3.38
CA ILE A 473 -33.45 -0.02 -3.12
C ILE A 473 -32.30 -0.93 -3.54
N GLU A 474 -31.53 -0.51 -4.54
CA GLU A 474 -30.29 -1.19 -4.96
C GLU A 474 -29.21 -0.97 -3.90
N ALA A 475 -28.43 -2.00 -3.57
CA ALA A 475 -27.47 -1.92 -2.48
C ALA A 475 -26.26 -1.03 -2.82
N GLU A 476 -25.90 -0.93 -4.09
CA GLU A 476 -24.84 -0.02 -4.57
C GLU A 476 -25.24 1.47 -4.55
N ASP A 477 -26.52 1.78 -4.33
CA ASP A 477 -27.08 3.13 -4.31
C ASP A 477 -27.20 3.71 -2.88
N TYR A 478 -26.26 3.34 -1.98
CA TYR A 478 -26.11 3.94 -0.65
C TYR A 478 -25.83 5.45 -0.73
N ASP A 479 -26.08 6.21 0.34
CA ASP A 479 -25.97 7.67 0.36
C ASP A 479 -24.60 8.22 -0.10
N ARG A 480 -24.59 9.45 -0.59
CA ARG A 480 -23.37 10.23 -0.85
C ARG A 480 -23.04 11.04 0.39
N GLY A 481 -21.77 11.11 0.75
CA GLY A 481 -21.34 11.90 1.89
C GLY A 481 -19.93 11.51 2.29
N CYS A 482 -19.54 11.89 3.50
CA CYS A 482 -18.24 11.52 4.01
C CYS A 482 -18.15 10.04 4.37
N PRO A 483 -16.99 9.39 4.09
CA PRO A 483 -16.67 8.11 4.69
C PRO A 483 -16.89 8.19 6.19
N GLU A 484 -17.43 7.13 6.74
CA GLU A 484 -17.83 6.95 8.14
C GLU A 484 -19.03 7.79 8.62
N ASP A 485 -19.61 8.61 7.75
CA ASP A 485 -20.93 9.21 7.96
C ASP A 485 -21.99 8.46 7.12
N VAL A 486 -21.65 8.06 5.89
CA VAL A 486 -22.57 7.34 4.99
C VAL A 486 -22.22 5.88 4.72
N TYR A 487 -20.97 5.50 4.91
CA TYR A 487 -20.53 4.10 4.87
C TYR A 487 -19.30 3.89 5.73
N HIS A 488 -19.06 2.66 6.20
CA HIS A 488 -17.75 2.22 6.69
C HIS A 488 -17.35 0.97 5.93
N ASP A 489 -16.18 1.05 5.32
CA ASP A 489 -15.50 -0.07 4.68
C ASP A 489 -14.20 -0.33 5.45
N SER A 490 -13.79 -1.60 5.56
CA SER A 490 -12.59 -1.97 6.30
C SER A 490 -11.31 -1.64 5.53
N ASP A 491 -11.42 -1.38 4.23
CA ASP A 491 -10.36 -0.81 3.42
C ASP A 491 -10.80 0.47 2.67
N GLU A 492 -9.87 1.08 1.93
CA GLU A 492 -10.12 2.36 1.22
C GLU A 492 -10.26 2.14 -0.30
N ILE A 493 -10.27 0.91 -0.78
CA ILE A 493 -10.21 0.52 -2.20
C ILE A 493 -11.44 -0.32 -2.55
N ASN A 494 -12.26 0.16 -3.48
CA ASN A 494 -13.26 -0.68 -4.14
C ASN A 494 -12.58 -1.80 -4.95
N GLN A 495 -12.47 -2.99 -4.35
CA GLN A 495 -11.83 -4.22 -4.86
C GLN A 495 -12.48 -4.70 -6.16
N GLY A 496 -13.79 -4.51 -6.29
CA GLY A 496 -14.50 -4.82 -7.53
C GLY A 496 -14.22 -3.80 -8.64
N GLY A 497 -13.95 -2.54 -8.28
CA GLY A 497 -13.62 -1.45 -9.19
C GLY A 497 -14.75 -1.08 -10.17
N ASN A 498 -15.98 -1.57 -9.93
CA ASN A 498 -17.14 -1.37 -10.79
C ASN A 498 -18.13 -0.43 -10.09
N TYR A 499 -18.56 0.65 -10.75
CA TYR A 499 -19.51 1.64 -10.21
C TYR A 499 -18.97 2.38 -8.96
N ARG A 500 -19.12 3.71 -8.91
CA ARG A 500 -18.53 4.57 -7.87
C ARG A 500 -17.04 4.26 -7.55
N PRO A 501 -16.16 4.14 -8.56
CA PRO A 501 -14.78 3.65 -8.38
C PRO A 501 -13.84 4.59 -7.59
N ASN A 502 -14.36 5.75 -7.15
CA ASN A 502 -13.62 6.73 -6.35
C ASN A 502 -14.01 6.67 -4.86
N GLU A 503 -14.87 5.73 -4.48
CA GLU A 503 -15.29 5.48 -3.10
C GLU A 503 -14.78 4.12 -2.63
N GLY A 504 -14.74 3.90 -1.31
CA GLY A 504 -14.13 2.71 -0.71
C GLY A 504 -14.98 1.45 -0.78
N VAL A 505 -16.30 1.57 -0.95
CA VAL A 505 -17.22 0.43 -0.91
C VAL A 505 -16.97 -0.52 -2.07
N ASP A 506 -16.83 -1.80 -1.74
CA ASP A 506 -16.59 -2.88 -2.69
C ASP A 506 -17.81 -3.21 -3.55
N ILE A 507 -17.72 -2.92 -4.85
CA ILE A 507 -18.84 -3.08 -5.79
C ILE A 507 -18.40 -3.90 -7.02
N ASP A 508 -19.11 -5.00 -7.28
CA ASP A 508 -18.92 -5.87 -8.43
C ASP A 508 -20.12 -5.86 -9.38
N LYS A 509 -19.96 -6.48 -10.56
CA LYS A 509 -21.08 -6.80 -11.45
C LYS A 509 -21.95 -7.92 -10.87
N CYS A 510 -23.25 -7.72 -10.93
CA CYS A 510 -24.22 -8.74 -10.55
C CYS A 510 -24.59 -9.61 -11.77
N SER A 511 -24.57 -10.94 -11.60
CA SER A 511 -24.99 -11.90 -12.65
C SER A 511 -26.48 -11.78 -13.04
N LYS A 512 -27.30 -11.12 -12.21
CA LYS A 512 -28.70 -10.79 -12.50
C LYS A 512 -28.86 -9.46 -13.27
N GLY A 513 -27.75 -8.80 -13.62
CA GLY A 513 -27.72 -7.46 -14.18
C GLY A 513 -27.53 -6.41 -13.09
N GLY A 514 -26.94 -5.26 -13.42
CA GLY A 514 -26.61 -4.22 -12.43
C GLY A 514 -25.32 -4.53 -11.66
N TYR A 515 -25.25 -4.07 -10.42
CA TYR A 515 -24.10 -4.24 -9.53
C TYR A 515 -24.51 -4.90 -8.21
N THR A 516 -23.52 -5.24 -7.38
CA THR A 516 -23.75 -5.80 -6.04
C THR A 516 -22.64 -5.31 -5.12
N ILE A 517 -22.97 -5.10 -3.84
CA ILE A 517 -21.95 -4.95 -2.80
C ILE A 517 -21.33 -6.32 -2.55
N GLY A 518 -20.00 -6.41 -2.58
CA GLY A 518 -19.24 -7.65 -2.38
C GLY A 518 -18.11 -7.48 -1.39
N TRP A 519 -17.26 -8.50 -1.23
CA TRP A 519 -16.09 -8.49 -0.32
C TRP A 519 -16.36 -8.06 1.13
N ILE A 520 -17.64 -8.07 1.52
CA ILE A 520 -18.13 -7.59 2.81
C ILE A 520 -17.40 -8.26 3.98
N SER A 521 -16.87 -7.43 4.87
CA SER A 521 -16.25 -7.84 6.12
C SER A 521 -17.10 -7.47 7.34
N ALA A 522 -16.89 -8.22 8.43
CA ALA A 522 -17.61 -7.96 9.67
C ALA A 522 -17.26 -6.58 10.25
N GLY A 523 -18.29 -5.76 10.53
CA GLY A 523 -18.16 -4.41 11.08
C GLY A 523 -18.42 -3.29 10.07
N GLU A 524 -18.46 -3.60 8.78
CA GLU A 524 -18.79 -2.66 7.71
C GLU A 524 -20.28 -2.29 7.71
N TRP A 525 -20.63 -1.14 7.15
CA TRP A 525 -22.02 -0.69 7.07
C TRP A 525 -22.26 0.35 5.97
N LEU A 526 -23.53 0.46 5.53
CA LEU A 526 -23.99 1.40 4.50
C LEU A 526 -25.27 2.11 4.96
N THR A 527 -25.43 3.40 4.67
CA THR A 527 -26.68 4.13 4.95
C THR A 527 -27.45 4.52 3.68
N TYR A 528 -28.77 4.62 3.82
CA TYR A 528 -29.72 4.96 2.78
C TYR A 528 -30.74 5.94 3.34
N THR A 529 -30.81 7.12 2.76
CA THR A 529 -31.92 8.06 2.97
C THR A 529 -33.13 7.54 2.22
N VAL A 530 -34.25 7.34 2.93
CA VAL A 530 -35.51 6.83 2.37
C VAL A 530 -36.68 7.74 2.71
N ASP A 531 -37.64 7.82 1.79
CA ASP A 531 -38.94 8.46 2.00
C ASP A 531 -40.01 7.37 2.17
N VAL A 532 -40.51 7.19 3.39
CA VAL A 532 -41.52 6.17 3.70
C VAL A 532 -42.92 6.76 3.53
N ASN A 533 -43.70 6.19 2.60
CA ASN A 533 -45.00 6.73 2.23
C ASN A 533 -46.03 6.66 3.37
N LYS A 534 -45.95 5.64 4.22
CA LYS A 534 -46.96 5.37 5.26
C LYS A 534 -46.33 4.67 6.47
N THR A 535 -46.77 5.02 7.68
CA THR A 535 -46.42 4.27 8.88
C THR A 535 -47.07 2.89 8.83
N ALA A 536 -46.28 1.82 8.70
CA ALA A 536 -46.77 0.44 8.57
C ALA A 536 -45.67 -0.58 8.89
N ALA A 537 -46.07 -1.85 8.96
CA ALA A 537 -45.15 -2.98 8.89
C ALA A 537 -44.79 -3.24 7.42
N TYR A 538 -43.50 -3.35 7.14
CA TYR A 538 -42.97 -3.66 5.81
C TYR A 538 -42.22 -4.97 5.85
N ARG A 539 -42.45 -5.81 4.84
CA ARG A 539 -41.61 -6.96 4.54
C ARG A 539 -40.45 -6.50 3.68
N ILE A 540 -39.23 -6.73 4.15
CA ILE A 540 -38.01 -6.54 3.37
C ILE A 540 -37.57 -7.88 2.81
N SER A 541 -37.36 -7.94 1.51
CA SER A 541 -36.71 -9.06 0.83
C SER A 541 -35.28 -8.66 0.45
N PHE A 542 -34.28 -9.34 1.01
CA PHE A 542 -32.87 -9.14 0.71
C PHE A 542 -32.41 -10.18 -0.30
N GLN A 543 -31.87 -9.74 -1.44
CA GLN A 543 -31.28 -10.65 -2.41
C GLN A 543 -29.78 -10.79 -2.14
N THR A 544 -29.37 -11.98 -1.70
CA THR A 544 -28.01 -12.25 -1.16
C THR A 544 -27.38 -13.50 -1.75
N ALA A 545 -26.05 -13.59 -1.74
CA ALA A 545 -25.30 -14.78 -2.14
C ALA A 545 -24.00 -14.92 -1.33
N THR A 546 -23.64 -16.13 -0.93
CA THR A 546 -22.43 -16.38 -0.12
C THR A 546 -21.93 -17.83 -0.25
N ILE A 547 -20.63 -18.02 0.05
CA ILE A 547 -20.00 -19.32 0.31
C ILE A 547 -19.72 -19.56 1.80
N SER A 548 -20.03 -18.57 2.65
CA SER A 548 -19.67 -18.53 4.06
C SER A 548 -20.87 -18.95 4.93
N ASP A 549 -20.61 -19.80 5.93
CA ASP A 549 -21.60 -20.13 6.96
C ASP A 549 -21.69 -19.06 8.07
N ASN A 550 -20.84 -18.02 8.02
CA ASN A 550 -20.79 -16.93 9.00
C ASN A 550 -21.39 -15.62 8.46
N ALA A 551 -22.02 -15.63 7.28
CA ALA A 551 -22.64 -14.45 6.69
C ALA A 551 -23.88 -14.01 7.47
N LYS A 552 -23.93 -12.73 7.88
CA LYS A 552 -25.03 -12.18 8.69
C LYS A 552 -25.01 -10.64 8.69
N MET A 553 -26.17 -10.05 8.88
CA MET A 553 -26.36 -8.59 8.92
C MET A 553 -27.53 -8.19 9.81
N HIS A 554 -27.69 -6.90 10.08
CA HIS A 554 -28.92 -6.33 10.63
C HIS A 554 -29.21 -4.96 10.04
N ILE A 555 -30.47 -4.52 10.17
CA ILE A 555 -30.91 -3.19 9.74
C ILE A 555 -31.22 -2.33 10.96
N GLU A 556 -30.69 -1.11 10.93
CA GLU A 556 -31.10 -0.02 11.81
C GLU A 556 -31.94 0.99 11.02
N CYS A 557 -32.85 1.67 11.72
CA CYS A 557 -33.56 2.82 11.18
C CYS A 557 -33.47 3.96 12.19
N ASN A 558 -32.91 5.10 11.78
CA ASN A 558 -32.58 6.23 12.66
C ASN A 558 -31.79 5.78 13.91
N ASP A 559 -30.76 4.96 13.68
CA ASP A 559 -29.88 4.37 14.71
C ASP A 559 -30.54 3.40 15.69
N GLU A 560 -31.79 2.99 15.44
CA GLU A 560 -32.44 1.91 16.20
C GLU A 560 -32.40 0.59 15.42
N ASN A 561 -31.83 -0.46 16.02
CA ASN A 561 -31.84 -1.80 15.43
C ASN A 561 -33.28 -2.34 15.31
N LYS A 562 -33.75 -2.55 14.08
CA LYS A 562 -35.13 -2.99 13.78
C LYS A 562 -35.27 -4.49 13.55
N THR A 563 -34.18 -5.22 13.26
CA THR A 563 -34.27 -6.62 12.81
C THR A 563 -33.66 -7.64 13.77
N GLY A 564 -32.72 -7.22 14.62
CA GLY A 564 -31.70 -8.11 15.18
C GLY A 564 -30.86 -8.77 14.08
N ILE A 565 -30.04 -9.75 14.46
CA ILE A 565 -29.18 -10.49 13.52
C ILE A 565 -30.03 -11.32 12.53
N ILE A 566 -29.75 -11.14 11.25
CA ILE A 566 -30.29 -11.90 10.12
C ILE A 566 -29.16 -12.81 9.59
N PRO A 567 -29.22 -14.13 9.82
CA PRO A 567 -28.26 -15.06 9.23
C PRO A 567 -28.54 -15.28 7.74
N ILE A 568 -27.47 -15.37 6.94
CA ILE A 568 -27.54 -15.61 5.50
C ILE A 568 -27.07 -17.05 5.23
N PRO A 569 -27.91 -17.91 4.65
CA PRO A 569 -27.53 -19.31 4.41
C PRO A 569 -26.49 -19.39 3.29
N ASN A 570 -25.57 -20.35 3.43
CA ASN A 570 -24.57 -20.64 2.41
C ASN A 570 -25.21 -21.11 1.10
N THR A 571 -24.98 -20.37 0.03
CA THR A 571 -25.52 -20.60 -1.31
C THR A 571 -24.54 -21.30 -2.26
N ALA A 572 -23.36 -21.68 -1.77
CA ALA A 572 -22.29 -22.33 -2.52
C ALA A 572 -21.74 -21.50 -3.71
N GLY A 573 -21.92 -20.18 -3.71
CA GLY A 573 -21.30 -19.28 -4.67
C GLY A 573 -21.71 -17.82 -4.50
N PHE A 574 -20.81 -16.87 -4.80
CA PHE A 574 -21.07 -15.42 -4.67
C PHE A 574 -22.04 -14.85 -5.72
N GLN A 575 -22.49 -15.68 -6.65
CA GLN A 575 -23.47 -15.33 -7.68
C GLN A 575 -24.66 -16.31 -7.67
N ASN A 576 -24.75 -17.17 -6.65
CA ASN A 576 -25.87 -18.09 -6.44
C ASN A 576 -26.88 -17.42 -5.50
N TRP A 577 -27.83 -16.68 -6.07
CA TRP A 577 -28.71 -15.81 -5.29
C TRP A 577 -29.82 -16.55 -4.53
N THR A 578 -30.05 -16.14 -3.29
CA THR A 578 -31.21 -16.48 -2.47
C THR A 578 -31.90 -15.21 -1.97
N VAL A 579 -33.14 -15.34 -1.50
CA VAL A 579 -33.91 -14.24 -0.89
C VAL A 579 -34.15 -14.55 0.58
N ILE A 580 -33.89 -13.56 1.43
CA ILE A 580 -34.16 -13.61 2.87
C ILE A 580 -35.20 -12.55 3.18
N GLU A 581 -36.23 -12.90 3.94
CA GLU A 581 -37.30 -11.97 4.30
C GLU A 581 -37.23 -11.58 5.79
N LYS A 582 -37.53 -10.32 6.09
CA LYS A 582 -37.69 -9.83 7.46
C LYS A 582 -38.76 -8.75 7.51
N THR A 583 -39.55 -8.74 8.57
CA THR A 583 -40.54 -7.67 8.81
C THR A 583 -39.96 -6.62 9.75
N ILE A 584 -40.15 -5.35 9.41
CA ILE A 584 -39.85 -4.20 10.28
C ILE A 584 -41.01 -3.21 10.30
N GLU A 585 -41.10 -2.40 11.34
CA GLU A 585 -42.00 -1.25 11.39
C GLU A 585 -41.25 0.01 10.99
N LEU A 586 -41.84 0.80 10.11
CA LEU A 586 -41.31 2.09 9.66
C LEU A 586 -42.37 3.18 9.84
N GLU A 587 -41.92 4.37 10.22
CA GLU A 587 -42.76 5.57 10.31
C GLU A 587 -42.82 6.33 8.98
N THR A 588 -43.92 7.01 8.71
CA THR A 588 -44.04 7.86 7.52
C THR A 588 -43.05 9.03 7.55
N GLY A 589 -42.56 9.43 6.38
CA GLY A 589 -41.63 10.54 6.21
C GLY A 589 -40.21 10.08 5.92
N ARG A 590 -39.28 11.03 5.97
CA ARG A 590 -37.87 10.82 5.65
C ARG A 590 -37.15 10.15 6.81
N GLN A 591 -36.47 9.04 6.55
CA GLN A 591 -35.71 8.26 7.53
C GLN A 591 -34.35 7.83 6.97
N ILE A 592 -33.44 7.41 7.84
CA ILE A 592 -32.14 6.83 7.46
C ILE A 592 -32.16 5.35 7.82
N LEU A 593 -32.07 4.49 6.81
CA LEU A 593 -31.79 3.08 7.00
C LEU A 593 -30.28 2.87 7.03
N LYS A 594 -29.80 2.00 7.92
CA LYS A 594 -28.40 1.54 7.95
C LYS A 594 -28.38 0.04 7.90
N ILE A 595 -27.65 -0.52 6.94
CA ILE A 595 -27.34 -1.95 6.90
C ILE A 595 -25.99 -2.12 7.59
N VAL A 596 -25.93 -2.96 8.61
CA VAL A 596 -24.69 -3.31 9.30
C VAL A 596 -24.35 -4.76 9.00
N PHE A 597 -23.13 -5.01 8.57
CA PHE A 597 -22.64 -6.33 8.19
C PHE A 597 -21.94 -7.00 9.38
N ASP A 598 -22.67 -7.82 10.13
CA ASP A 598 -22.15 -8.47 11.35
C ASP A 598 -21.24 -9.68 11.06
N GLY A 599 -21.19 -10.16 9.82
CA GLY A 599 -20.37 -11.27 9.39
C GLY A 599 -20.44 -11.50 7.88
N GLY A 600 -19.33 -11.98 7.31
CA GLY A 600 -19.20 -12.20 5.87
C GLY A 600 -18.26 -13.37 5.54
N PRO A 601 -17.75 -13.43 4.30
CA PRO A 601 -18.11 -12.59 3.16
C PRO A 601 -19.47 -12.96 2.56
N PHE A 602 -20.18 -12.00 1.95
CA PHE A 602 -21.36 -12.24 1.12
C PHE A 602 -21.57 -11.10 0.12
N ASN A 603 -22.43 -11.33 -0.87
CA ASN A 603 -22.86 -10.33 -1.84
C ASN A 603 -24.31 -9.91 -1.53
N LEU A 604 -24.60 -8.62 -1.63
CA LEU A 604 -25.94 -8.03 -1.51
C LEU A 604 -26.27 -7.27 -2.79
N ASP A 605 -27.35 -7.67 -3.47
CA ASP A 605 -27.83 -7.04 -4.72
C ASP A 605 -28.77 -5.88 -4.37
N LYS A 606 -29.89 -6.19 -3.72
CA LYS A 606 -30.93 -5.20 -3.43
C LYS A 606 -31.84 -5.58 -2.27
N MET A 607 -32.62 -4.60 -1.86
CA MET A 607 -33.68 -4.72 -0.86
C MET A 607 -35.02 -4.33 -1.49
N VAL A 608 -36.03 -5.18 -1.33
CA VAL A 608 -37.40 -4.90 -1.79
C VAL A 608 -38.30 -4.74 -0.56
N PHE A 609 -38.95 -3.59 -0.44
CA PHE A 609 -39.87 -3.27 0.65
C PHE A 609 -41.31 -3.35 0.15
N GLU A 610 -42.09 -4.22 0.78
CA GLU A 610 -43.52 -4.39 0.49
C GLU A 610 -44.31 -4.08 1.76
N GLU A 611 -45.33 -3.22 1.65
CA GLU A 611 -46.26 -2.99 2.77
C GLU A 611 -46.99 -4.30 3.09
N ILE A 612 -47.07 -4.66 4.37
CA ILE A 612 -47.88 -5.78 4.82
C ILE A 612 -49.26 -5.23 5.15
N ASP A 613 -50.25 -5.57 4.33
CA ASP A 613 -51.65 -5.28 4.66
C ASP A 613 -52.02 -5.97 5.98
N GLN A 614 -52.51 -5.19 6.95
CA GLN A 614 -53.00 -5.70 8.24
C GLN A 614 -54.30 -6.49 8.11
#